data_AF-A0A961WYK5-F1
#
_entry.id   AF-A0A961WYK5-F1
#
_cell.length_a   1.000
_cell.length_b   1.000
_cell.length_c   1.000
_cell.angle_alpha   90.00
_cell.angle_beta   90.00
_cell.angle_gamma   90.00
#
_symmetry.space_group_name_H-M   'P 1'
#
loop_
_entity.id
_entity.type
_entity.pdbx_description
1 polymer ?
#
loop_
_entity_poly.entity_id
_entity_poly.type
_entity_poly.pdbx_seq_one_letter_code
_entity_poly.pdbx_strand_id
1 'polypeptide(L)'
;MHKPAEIAELVENAGVAKAAAPLRAIIMLSVLAGAFIAFGGAFYTMAMTGADAGFGPARALGGLCFSLGLVLVVVGGAELFTGNALIVMAWVDGLVSGRALLRNWGIVWIGNLAGSLLLVAAIAATGLLTGPFGQTAAKIATAKLALGPVELFARAVLCNALVCLAVWLSFAATDVSGKILAIIFPVTAFVALGFEHSIA
;
A
#
# COMPACT_ATOMS: atom_id res chain seq x y z
N MET A 1 4.62 6.63 -23.18
CA MET A 1 5.30 5.90 -22.10
C MET A 1 6.68 6.51 -21.94
N HIS A 2 7.08 6.80 -20.70
CA HIS A 2 8.40 7.32 -20.40
C HIS A 2 9.49 6.26 -20.57
N LYS A 3 10.70 6.69 -20.96
CA LYS A 3 11.88 5.80 -21.00
C LYS A 3 12.37 5.51 -19.58
N PRO A 4 13.08 4.39 -19.33
CA PRO A 4 13.58 4.05 -17.98
C PRO A 4 14.36 5.16 -17.29
N ALA A 5 15.20 5.90 -18.02
CA ALA A 5 15.96 7.03 -17.47
C ALA A 5 15.05 8.19 -17.04
N GLU A 6 14.02 8.51 -17.83
CA GLU A 6 13.03 9.55 -17.49
C GLU A 6 12.20 9.14 -16.26
N ILE A 7 11.88 7.85 -16.12
CA ILE A 7 11.16 7.35 -14.94
C ILE A 7 11.98 7.55 -13.67
N ALA A 8 13.29 7.27 -13.73
CA ALA A 8 14.19 7.48 -12.59
C ALA A 8 14.17 8.94 -12.13
N GLU A 9 14.31 9.88 -13.07
CA GLU A 9 14.27 11.32 -12.80
C GLU A 9 12.89 11.75 -12.22
N LEU A 10 11.79 11.22 -12.74
CA LEU A 10 10.45 11.50 -12.22
C LEU A 10 10.26 11.00 -10.78
N VAL A 11 10.74 9.79 -10.48
CA VAL A 11 10.66 9.19 -9.13
C VAL A 11 11.53 9.97 -8.14
N GLU A 12 12.72 10.38 -8.57
CA GLU A 12 13.64 11.19 -7.77
C GLU A 12 13.04 12.57 -7.45
N ASN A 13 12.54 13.28 -8.47
CA ASN A 13 11.86 14.56 -8.31
C ASN A 13 10.62 14.47 -7.41
N ALA A 14 9.83 13.39 -7.55
CA ALA A 14 8.73 13.10 -6.64
C ALA A 14 9.21 12.89 -5.20
N GLY A 15 10.35 12.21 -5.02
CA GLY A 15 10.98 12.00 -3.72
C GLY A 15 11.38 13.31 -3.04
N VAL A 16 12.01 14.23 -3.78
CA VAL A 16 12.37 15.57 -3.31
C VAL A 16 11.12 16.35 -2.90
N ALA A 17 10.09 16.37 -3.75
CA ALA A 17 8.84 17.08 -3.48
C ALA A 17 8.14 16.56 -2.21
N LYS A 18 8.08 15.24 -2.04
CA LYS A 18 7.50 14.57 -0.85
C LYS A 18 8.28 14.88 0.42
N ALA A 19 9.61 14.91 0.35
CA ALA A 19 10.46 15.24 1.49
C ALA A 19 10.32 16.71 1.92
N ALA A 20 10.10 17.62 0.96
CA ALA A 20 9.93 19.05 1.16
C ALA A 20 8.48 19.49 1.47
N ALA A 21 7.50 18.58 1.36
CA ALA A 21 6.10 18.91 1.51
C ALA A 21 5.77 19.52 2.90
N PRO A 22 4.84 20.50 2.98
CA PRO A 22 4.40 21.07 4.24
C PRO A 22 3.82 20.01 5.18
N LEU A 23 4.11 20.11 6.48
CA LEU A 23 3.66 19.15 7.50
C LEU A 23 2.16 18.86 7.44
N ARG A 24 1.33 19.90 7.27
CA ARG A 24 -0.13 19.76 7.15
C ARG A 24 -0.55 18.87 5.99
N ALA A 25 0.14 18.97 4.86
CA ALA A 25 -0.17 18.21 3.66
C ALA A 25 0.24 16.74 3.85
N ILE A 26 1.43 16.49 4.40
CA ILE A 26 1.91 15.14 4.73
C ILE A 26 0.91 14.45 5.67
N ILE A 27 0.47 15.12 6.74
CA ILE A 27 -0.48 14.53 7.70
C ILE A 27 -1.82 14.20 7.02
N MET A 28 -2.42 15.16 6.30
CA MET A 28 -3.72 14.94 5.67
C MET A 28 -3.68 13.84 4.61
N LEU A 29 -2.67 13.87 3.73
CA LEU A 29 -2.52 12.90 2.65
C LEU A 29 -2.12 11.51 3.17
N SER A 30 -1.41 11.42 4.30
CA SER A 30 -1.07 10.13 4.91
C SER A 30 -2.24 9.48 5.62
N VAL A 31 -3.09 10.26 6.31
CA VAL A 31 -4.36 9.74 6.84
C VAL A 31 -5.24 9.24 5.70
N LEU A 32 -5.34 9.99 4.61
CA LEU A 32 -6.10 9.56 3.44
C LEU A 32 -5.57 8.25 2.83
N ALA A 33 -4.24 8.13 2.67
CA ALA A 33 -3.62 6.91 2.16
C ALA A 33 -3.89 5.68 3.04
N GLY A 34 -3.86 5.85 4.37
CA GLY A 34 -4.24 4.80 5.31
C GLY A 34 -5.66 4.30 5.09
N ALA A 35 -6.62 5.23 4.99
CA ALA A 35 -8.01 4.88 4.69
C ALA A 35 -8.16 4.18 3.33
N PHE A 36 -7.45 4.63 2.30
CA PHE A 36 -7.48 3.98 0.98
C PHE A 36 -6.98 2.53 1.00
N ILE A 37 -5.86 2.28 1.68
CA ILE A 37 -5.35 0.90 1.85
C ILE A 37 -6.34 0.06 2.66
N ALA A 38 -6.91 0.59 3.74
CA ALA A 38 -7.91 -0.12 4.53
C ALA A 38 -9.21 -0.41 3.74
N PHE A 39 -9.59 0.42 2.75
CA PHE A 39 -10.68 0.09 1.82
C PHE A 39 -10.32 -1.11 0.94
N GLY A 40 -9.09 -1.17 0.44
CA GLY A 40 -8.56 -2.33 -0.27
C GLY A 40 -8.58 -3.60 0.60
N GLY A 41 -8.14 -3.49 1.87
CA GLY A 41 -8.17 -4.57 2.85
C GLY A 41 -9.59 -5.06 3.18
N ALA A 42 -10.55 -4.13 3.31
CA ALA A 42 -11.95 -4.46 3.50
C ALA A 42 -12.52 -5.18 2.27
N PHE A 43 -12.22 -4.70 1.06
CA PHE A 43 -12.71 -5.36 -0.16
C PHE A 43 -12.11 -6.77 -0.33
N TYR A 44 -10.80 -6.92 -0.07
CA TYR A 44 -10.15 -8.23 0.01
C TYR A 44 -10.85 -9.17 1.00
N THR A 45 -11.09 -8.69 2.22
CA THR A 45 -11.72 -9.49 3.28
C THR A 45 -13.11 -9.96 2.87
N MET A 46 -13.90 -9.09 2.22
CA MET A 46 -15.21 -9.46 1.72
C MET A 46 -15.11 -10.48 0.58
N ALA A 47 -14.20 -10.29 -0.38
CA ALA A 47 -13.99 -11.22 -1.49
C ALA A 47 -13.55 -12.62 -1.00
N MET A 48 -12.82 -12.69 0.11
CA MET A 48 -12.37 -13.94 0.73
C MET A 48 -13.40 -14.55 1.70
N THR A 49 -14.48 -13.84 2.03
CA THR A 49 -15.49 -14.34 2.96
C THR A 49 -16.24 -15.52 2.33
N GLY A 50 -16.12 -16.70 2.94
CA GLY A 50 -16.72 -17.94 2.43
C GLY A 50 -15.94 -18.61 1.29
N ALA A 51 -14.82 -18.04 0.86
CA ALA A 51 -13.94 -18.63 -0.13
C ALA A 51 -12.95 -19.62 0.51
N ASP A 52 -12.52 -20.64 -0.24
CA ASP A 52 -11.42 -21.50 0.17
C ASP A 52 -10.08 -20.78 -0.03
N ALA A 53 -9.45 -20.38 1.08
CA ALA A 53 -8.17 -19.68 1.07
C ALA A 53 -6.98 -20.57 0.64
N GLY A 54 -7.16 -21.88 0.46
CA GLY A 54 -6.18 -22.78 -0.16
C GLY A 54 -6.22 -22.78 -1.69
N PHE A 55 -7.28 -22.22 -2.30
CA PHE A 55 -7.47 -22.19 -3.75
C PHE A 55 -6.81 -20.96 -4.39
N GLY A 56 -5.82 -21.18 -5.26
CA GLY A 56 -5.05 -20.12 -5.93
C GLY A 56 -5.90 -19.03 -6.61
N PRO A 57 -6.94 -19.37 -7.39
CA PRO A 57 -7.80 -18.37 -8.02
C PRO A 57 -8.59 -17.49 -7.06
N ALA A 58 -9.01 -18.00 -5.89
CA ALA A 58 -9.68 -17.17 -4.88
C ALA A 58 -8.72 -16.12 -4.32
N ARG A 59 -7.47 -16.51 -4.05
CA ARG A 59 -6.42 -15.57 -3.63
C ARG A 59 -6.08 -14.53 -4.69
N ALA A 60 -6.07 -14.92 -5.97
CA ALA A 60 -5.88 -13.97 -7.07
C ALA A 60 -7.04 -12.97 -7.17
N LEU A 61 -8.29 -13.41 -7.03
CA LEU A 61 -9.45 -12.52 -6.97
C LEU A 61 -9.37 -11.57 -5.77
N GLY A 62 -9.00 -12.08 -4.59
CA GLY A 62 -8.74 -11.26 -3.42
C GLY A 62 -7.67 -10.20 -3.71
N GLY A 63 -6.54 -10.60 -4.31
CA GLY A 63 -5.47 -9.67 -4.70
C GLY A 63 -5.92 -8.59 -5.68
N LEU A 64 -6.77 -8.96 -6.64
CA LEU A 64 -7.39 -8.01 -7.56
C LEU A 64 -8.29 -7.02 -6.81
N CYS A 65 -9.11 -7.48 -5.88
CA CYS A 65 -9.92 -6.61 -5.01
C CYS A 65 -9.05 -5.69 -4.15
N PHE A 66 -7.94 -6.19 -3.59
CA PHE A 66 -7.01 -5.40 -2.78
C PHE A 66 -6.33 -4.29 -3.59
N SER A 67 -6.11 -4.48 -4.90
CA SER A 67 -5.48 -3.48 -5.78
C SER A 67 -6.19 -2.12 -5.79
N LEU A 68 -7.48 -2.09 -5.44
CA LEU A 68 -8.24 -0.86 -5.20
C LEU A 68 -7.48 0.11 -4.28
N GLY A 69 -6.88 -0.38 -3.20
CA GLY A 69 -6.21 0.47 -2.22
C GLY A 69 -5.05 1.26 -2.82
N LEU A 70 -4.15 0.59 -3.53
CA LEU A 70 -3.00 1.26 -4.16
C LEU A 70 -3.41 2.12 -5.36
N VAL A 71 -4.45 1.73 -6.09
CA VAL A 71 -5.04 2.56 -7.15
C VAL A 71 -5.53 3.90 -6.59
N LEU A 72 -6.29 3.88 -5.49
CA LEU A 72 -6.77 5.11 -4.84
C LEU A 72 -5.62 5.98 -4.34
N VAL A 73 -4.56 5.38 -3.79
CA VAL A 73 -3.36 6.12 -3.34
C VAL A 73 -2.67 6.81 -4.51
N VAL A 74 -2.38 6.09 -5.60
CA VAL A 74 -1.59 6.63 -6.73
C VAL A 74 -2.41 7.63 -7.54
N VAL A 75 -3.67 7.33 -7.84
CA VAL A 75 -4.53 8.23 -8.64
C VAL A 75 -5.00 9.42 -7.81
N GLY A 76 -5.30 9.21 -6.51
CA GLY A 76 -5.70 10.25 -5.58
C GLY A 76 -4.54 11.11 -5.06
N GLY A 77 -3.30 10.73 -5.31
CA GLY A 77 -2.11 11.49 -4.90
C GLY A 77 -1.88 11.48 -3.37
N ALA A 78 -2.23 10.39 -2.70
CA ALA A 78 -2.07 10.26 -1.26
C ALA A 78 -0.65 9.83 -0.85
N GLU A 79 -0.26 10.06 0.41
CA GLU A 79 1.09 9.76 0.92
C GLU A 79 1.11 8.40 1.60
N LEU A 80 1.61 7.37 0.91
CA LEU A 80 1.73 6.01 1.45
C LEU A 80 3.17 5.68 1.83
N PHE A 81 3.38 5.18 3.03
CA PHE A 81 4.71 4.84 3.57
C PHE A 81 5.49 3.88 2.66
N THR A 82 4.87 2.77 2.25
CA THR A 82 5.50 1.74 1.41
C THR A 82 5.90 2.28 0.03
N GLY A 83 5.09 3.19 -0.55
CA GLY A 83 5.47 3.92 -1.77
C GLY A 83 6.58 4.94 -1.54
N ASN A 84 6.56 5.63 -0.40
CA ASN A 84 7.57 6.61 0.01
C ASN A 84 8.93 5.98 0.36
N ALA A 85 9.04 4.65 0.37
CA ALA A 85 10.34 3.99 0.39
C ALA A 85 11.22 4.41 -0.80
N LEU A 86 10.62 4.78 -1.95
CA LEU A 86 11.33 5.28 -3.13
C LEU A 86 12.01 6.64 -2.92
N ILE A 87 11.71 7.39 -1.87
CA ILE A 87 12.46 8.63 -1.51
C ILE A 87 13.95 8.32 -1.27
N VAL A 88 14.28 7.06 -0.95
CA VAL A 88 15.67 6.59 -0.82
C VAL A 88 16.51 6.87 -2.06
N MET A 89 15.92 6.85 -3.27
CA MET A 89 16.64 7.21 -4.51
C MET A 89 17.20 8.63 -4.42
N ALA A 90 16.34 9.62 -4.13
CA ALA A 90 16.73 11.01 -3.95
C ALA A 90 17.66 11.24 -2.73
N TRP A 91 17.65 10.35 -1.74
CA TRP A 91 18.58 10.41 -0.60
C TRP A 91 19.97 9.91 -0.99
N VAL A 92 20.07 8.80 -1.73
CA VAL A 92 21.34 8.24 -2.22
C VAL A 92 22.03 9.22 -3.17
N ASP A 93 21.26 9.91 -4.00
CA ASP A 93 21.76 10.94 -4.93
C ASP A 93 22.03 12.30 -4.24
N GLY A 94 21.83 12.39 -2.91
CA GLY A 94 22.17 13.56 -2.11
C GLY A 94 21.19 14.73 -2.22
N LEU A 95 20.05 14.57 -2.90
CA LEU A 95 19.03 15.60 -3.05
C LEU A 95 18.15 15.77 -1.80
N VAL A 96 18.02 14.74 -0.97
CA VAL A 96 17.24 14.75 0.27
C VAL A 96 18.16 14.43 1.44
N SER A 97 18.04 15.17 2.55
CA SER A 97 18.78 14.83 3.78
C SER A 97 18.17 13.60 4.48
N GLY A 98 19.00 12.78 5.13
CA GLY A 98 18.52 11.63 5.92
C GLY A 98 17.52 12.02 7.02
N ARG A 99 17.65 13.23 7.58
CA ARG A 99 16.67 13.78 8.54
C ARG A 99 15.30 14.03 7.90
N ALA A 100 15.27 14.56 6.67
CA ALA A 100 14.02 14.79 5.95
C ALA A 100 13.36 13.47 5.54
N LEU A 101 14.14 12.48 5.13
CA LEU A 101 13.68 11.12 4.84
C LEU A 101 13.01 10.47 6.06
N LEU A 102 13.73 10.38 7.19
CA LEU A 102 13.21 9.77 8.42
C LEU A 102 11.99 10.52 8.98
N ARG A 103 11.97 11.85 8.87
CA ARG A 103 10.81 12.67 9.25
C ARG A 103 9.60 12.32 8.40
N ASN A 104 9.75 12.24 7.07
CA ASN A 104 8.64 11.88 6.18
C ASN A 104 8.13 10.48 6.52
N TRP A 105 9.02 9.49 6.60
CA TRP A 105 8.66 8.12 6.94
C TRP A 105 7.91 7.98 8.26
N GLY A 106 8.40 8.61 9.33
CA GLY A 106 7.75 8.55 10.63
C GLY A 106 6.34 9.15 10.62
N ILE A 107 6.18 10.34 10.03
CA ILE A 107 4.87 11.02 9.96
C ILE A 107 3.89 10.22 9.10
N VAL A 108 4.34 9.80 7.91
CA VAL A 108 3.48 9.11 6.95
C VAL A 108 3.03 7.76 7.50
N TRP A 109 3.91 7.00 8.15
CA TRP A 109 3.55 5.72 8.76
C TRP A 109 2.49 5.89 9.86
N ILE A 110 2.66 6.88 10.75
CA ILE A 110 1.68 7.17 11.82
C ILE A 110 0.35 7.65 11.22
N GLY A 111 0.39 8.52 10.21
CA GLY A 111 -0.81 8.98 9.52
C GLY A 111 -1.54 7.84 8.81
N ASN A 112 -0.82 6.95 8.14
CA ASN A 112 -1.39 5.75 7.51
C ASN A 112 -2.07 4.85 8.55
N LEU A 113 -1.45 4.62 9.71
CA LEU A 113 -2.07 3.86 10.79
C LEU A 113 -3.36 4.54 11.28
N ALA A 114 -3.32 5.85 11.54
CA ALA A 114 -4.50 6.60 11.99
C ALA A 114 -5.65 6.53 10.97
N GLY A 115 -5.36 6.73 9.69
CA GLY A 115 -6.34 6.62 8.61
C GLY A 115 -6.98 5.23 8.49
N SER A 116 -6.16 4.19 8.63
CA SER A 116 -6.63 2.80 8.59
C SER A 116 -7.57 2.51 9.76
N LEU A 117 -7.21 2.93 10.98
CA LEU A 117 -8.04 2.75 12.17
C LEU A 117 -9.36 3.52 12.10
N LEU A 118 -9.34 4.74 11.55
CA LEU A 118 -10.56 5.53 11.33
C LEU A 118 -11.53 4.81 10.38
N LEU A 119 -11.01 4.22 9.30
CA LEU A 119 -11.86 3.45 8.39
C LEU A 119 -12.38 2.16 9.04
N VAL A 120 -11.55 1.45 9.80
CA VAL A 120 -11.99 0.25 10.54
C VAL A 120 -13.12 0.61 11.51
N ALA A 121 -13.03 1.75 12.21
CA ALA A 121 -14.10 2.22 13.09
C ALA A 121 -15.39 2.54 12.30
N ALA A 122 -15.28 3.15 11.13
CA ALA A 122 -16.42 3.38 10.25
C ALA A 122 -17.06 2.07 9.75
N ILE A 123 -16.26 1.07 9.37
CA ILE A 123 -16.72 -0.28 8.98
C ILE A 123 -17.39 -0.99 10.17
N ALA A 124 -16.84 -0.84 11.38
CA ALA A 124 -17.44 -1.40 12.59
C ALA A 124 -18.86 -0.83 12.82
N ALA A 125 -19.03 0.47 12.62
CA ALA A 125 -20.32 1.15 12.76
C ALA A 125 -21.38 0.69 11.75
N THR A 126 -21.00 0.06 10.63
CA THR A 126 -21.96 -0.52 9.67
C THR A 126 -22.51 -1.88 10.12
N GLY A 127 -21.95 -2.47 11.18
CA GLY A 127 -22.30 -3.82 11.65
C GLY A 127 -21.64 -4.96 10.89
N LEU A 128 -20.80 -4.70 9.88
CA LEU A 128 -20.15 -5.77 9.09
C LEU A 128 -19.26 -6.69 9.93
N LEU A 129 -18.66 -6.17 11.02
CA LEU A 129 -17.77 -6.95 11.88
C LEU A 129 -18.50 -8.02 12.72
N THR A 130 -19.83 -7.99 12.83
CA THR A 130 -20.57 -9.01 13.61
C THR A 130 -20.90 -10.26 12.78
N GLY A 131 -20.76 -10.17 11.45
CA GLY A 131 -21.09 -11.25 10.51
C GLY A 131 -19.88 -12.08 10.03
N PRO A 132 -20.08 -12.86 8.95
CA PRO A 132 -19.02 -13.67 8.33
C PRO A 132 -17.79 -12.87 7.89
N PHE A 133 -17.97 -11.60 7.55
CA PHE A 133 -16.89 -10.66 7.25
C PHE A 133 -15.94 -10.51 8.45
N GLY A 134 -16.47 -10.22 9.63
CA GLY A 134 -15.66 -10.09 10.86
C GLY A 134 -14.95 -11.38 11.25
N GLN A 135 -15.60 -12.54 11.06
CA GLN A 135 -14.96 -13.84 11.27
C GLN A 135 -13.78 -14.06 10.30
N THR A 136 -13.93 -13.66 9.04
CA THR A 136 -12.86 -13.74 8.04
C THR A 136 -11.72 -12.79 8.40
N ALA A 137 -12.01 -11.56 8.80
CA ALA A 137 -11.01 -10.60 9.30
C ALA A 137 -10.22 -11.16 10.49
N ALA A 138 -10.90 -11.76 11.47
CA ALA A 138 -10.27 -12.37 12.65
C ALA A 138 -9.36 -13.56 12.27
N LYS A 139 -9.78 -14.38 11.30
CA LYS A 139 -8.96 -15.49 10.78
C LYS A 139 -7.70 -14.97 10.08
N ILE A 140 -7.82 -13.94 9.25
CA ILE A 140 -6.67 -13.30 8.59
C ILE A 140 -5.69 -12.77 9.64
N ALA A 141 -6.19 -12.04 10.64
CA ALA A 141 -5.36 -11.50 11.72
C ALA A 141 -4.64 -12.61 12.51
N THR A 142 -5.35 -13.68 12.86
CA THR A 142 -4.77 -14.83 13.59
C THR A 142 -3.67 -15.51 12.79
N ALA A 143 -3.88 -15.70 11.48
CA ALA A 143 -2.88 -16.31 10.60
C ALA A 143 -1.61 -15.44 10.50
N LYS A 144 -1.75 -14.11 10.44
CA LYS A 144 -0.61 -13.18 10.41
C LYS A 144 0.17 -13.17 11.72
N LEU A 145 -0.52 -13.22 12.86
CA LEU A 145 0.11 -13.25 14.19
C LEU A 145 0.88 -14.56 14.45
N ALA A 146 0.59 -15.63 13.71
CA ALA A 146 1.28 -16.91 13.82
C ALA A 146 2.60 -16.99 13.04
N LEU A 147 2.95 -15.97 12.24
CA LEU A 147 4.17 -15.98 11.43
C LEU A 147 5.43 -15.84 12.30
N GLY A 148 6.46 -16.64 11.98
CA GLY A 148 7.77 -16.49 12.60
C GLY A 148 8.48 -15.20 12.15
N PRO A 149 9.42 -14.65 12.94
CA PRO A 149 10.05 -13.36 12.66
C PRO A 149 10.81 -13.32 11.32
N VAL A 150 11.53 -14.41 10.98
CA VAL A 150 12.29 -14.51 9.72
C VAL A 150 11.34 -14.58 8.52
N GLU A 151 10.27 -15.36 8.64
CA GLU A 151 9.25 -15.50 7.60
C GLU A 151 8.52 -14.18 7.35
N LEU A 152 8.11 -13.49 8.42
CA LEU A 152 7.48 -12.18 8.37
C LEU A 152 8.38 -11.15 7.68
N PHE A 153 9.66 -11.10 8.06
CA PHE A 153 10.62 -10.18 7.46
C PHE A 153 10.81 -10.45 5.96
N ALA A 154 10.99 -11.70 5.55
CA ALA A 154 11.15 -12.06 4.14
C ALA A 154 9.90 -11.69 3.32
N ARG A 155 8.70 -12.01 3.84
CA ARG A 155 7.42 -11.65 3.20
C ARG A 155 7.25 -10.14 3.09
N ALA A 156 7.70 -9.37 4.09
CA ALA A 156 7.60 -7.91 4.09
C ALA A 156 8.52 -7.27 3.04
N VAL A 157 9.77 -7.75 2.92
CA VAL A 157 10.72 -7.27 1.91
C VAL A 157 10.20 -7.53 0.51
N LEU A 158 9.72 -8.76 0.24
CA LEU A 158 9.16 -9.12 -1.06
C LEU A 158 7.88 -8.35 -1.39
N CYS A 159 7.02 -8.11 -0.39
CA CYS A 159 5.86 -7.23 -0.55
C CYS A 159 6.28 -5.84 -1.01
N ASN A 160 7.21 -5.21 -0.29
CA ASN A 160 7.55 -3.82 -0.56
C ASN A 160 8.31 -3.67 -1.88
N ALA A 161 9.08 -4.67 -2.31
CA ALA A 161 9.66 -4.70 -3.66
C ALA A 161 8.58 -4.60 -4.74
N LEU A 162 7.48 -5.36 -4.63
CA LEU A 162 6.36 -5.31 -5.58
C LEU A 162 5.57 -4.01 -5.49
N VAL A 163 5.40 -3.43 -4.30
CA VAL A 163 4.75 -2.11 -4.13
C VAL A 163 5.59 -1.01 -4.78
N CYS A 164 6.90 -0.96 -4.52
CA CYS A 164 7.79 0.00 -5.15
C CYS A 164 7.80 -0.16 -6.68
N LEU A 165 7.79 -1.39 -7.19
CA LEU A 165 7.66 -1.65 -8.63
C LEU A 165 6.31 -1.18 -9.19
N ALA A 166 5.19 -1.39 -8.48
CA ALA A 166 3.89 -0.90 -8.91
C ALA A 166 3.88 0.64 -9.03
N VAL A 167 4.43 1.33 -8.03
CA VAL A 167 4.55 2.79 -8.04
C VAL A 167 5.48 3.23 -9.17
N TRP A 168 6.65 2.62 -9.33
CA TRP A 168 7.59 2.91 -10.41
C TRP A 168 6.96 2.73 -11.80
N LEU A 169 6.29 1.61 -12.04
CA LEU A 169 5.62 1.33 -13.32
C LEU A 169 4.49 2.33 -13.58
N SER A 170 3.82 2.84 -12.54
CA SER A 170 2.81 3.88 -12.70
C SER A 170 3.38 5.21 -13.21
N PHE A 171 4.66 5.52 -12.95
CA PHE A 171 5.34 6.68 -13.54
C PHE A 171 5.65 6.48 -15.03
N ALA A 172 5.65 5.26 -15.54
CA ALA A 172 5.82 5.01 -16.98
C ALA A 172 4.59 5.42 -17.80
N ALA A 173 3.40 5.42 -17.18
CA ALA A 173 2.12 5.72 -17.82
C ALA A 173 1.74 7.21 -17.72
N THR A 174 1.24 7.77 -18.82
CA THR A 174 0.82 9.18 -18.93
C THR A 174 -0.68 9.38 -18.71
N ASP A 175 -1.47 8.31 -18.77
CA ASP A 175 -2.91 8.30 -18.57
C ASP A 175 -3.30 7.47 -17.33
N VAL A 176 -4.50 7.72 -16.79
CA VAL A 176 -5.00 7.08 -15.56
C VAL A 176 -5.18 5.57 -15.76
N SER A 177 -5.69 5.13 -16.91
CA SER A 177 -5.92 3.71 -17.19
C SER A 177 -4.62 2.91 -17.20
N GLY A 178 -3.56 3.44 -17.81
CA GLY A 178 -2.22 2.86 -17.79
C GLY A 178 -1.65 2.73 -16.36
N LYS A 179 -1.87 3.74 -15.51
CA LYS A 179 -1.47 3.69 -14.10
C LYS A 179 -2.21 2.59 -13.32
N ILE A 180 -3.51 2.46 -13.54
CA ILE A 180 -4.32 1.40 -12.91
C ILE A 180 -3.81 0.01 -13.33
N LEU A 181 -3.58 -0.20 -14.62
CA LEU A 181 -3.07 -1.48 -15.14
C LEU A 181 -1.68 -1.82 -14.60
N ALA A 182 -0.80 -0.82 -14.44
CA ALA A 182 0.53 -0.99 -13.85
C ALA A 182 0.48 -1.43 -12.37
N ILE A 183 -0.57 -1.06 -11.65
CA ILE A 183 -0.75 -1.37 -10.23
C ILE A 183 -1.38 -2.74 -10.01
N ILE A 184 -2.36 -3.12 -10.83
CA ILE A 184 -3.18 -4.33 -10.61
C ILE A 184 -2.33 -5.59 -10.48
N PHE A 185 -1.40 -5.83 -11.41
CA PHE A 185 -0.67 -7.10 -11.45
C PHE A 185 0.33 -7.26 -10.30
N PRO A 186 1.24 -6.30 -10.00
CA PRO A 186 2.14 -6.45 -8.86
C PRO A 186 1.40 -6.58 -7.53
N VAL A 187 0.29 -5.83 -7.37
CA VAL A 187 -0.51 -5.91 -6.14
C VAL A 187 -1.20 -7.26 -6.00
N THR A 188 -1.84 -7.73 -7.07
CA THR A 188 -2.49 -9.04 -7.08
C THR A 188 -1.48 -10.15 -6.76
N ALA A 189 -0.27 -10.07 -7.32
CA ALA A 189 0.78 -11.04 -7.09
C ALA A 189 1.20 -11.11 -5.61
N PHE A 190 1.53 -9.99 -4.97
CA PHE A 190 2.00 -10.05 -3.57
C PHE A 190 0.90 -10.53 -2.62
N VAL A 191 -0.36 -10.16 -2.87
CA VAL A 191 -1.49 -10.61 -2.05
C VAL A 191 -1.74 -12.11 -2.26
N ALA A 192 -1.73 -12.57 -3.51
CA ALA A 192 -1.96 -13.98 -3.81
C ALA A 192 -0.87 -14.89 -3.24
N LEU A 193 0.37 -14.41 -3.22
CA LEU A 193 1.53 -15.08 -2.62
C LEU A 193 1.56 -15.00 -1.08
N GLY A 194 0.69 -14.19 -0.47
CA GLY A 194 0.61 -14.03 0.99
C GLY A 194 1.78 -13.24 1.57
N PHE A 195 2.30 -12.26 0.83
CA PHE A 195 3.30 -11.32 1.32
C PHE A 195 2.68 -10.30 2.28
N GLU A 196 3.52 -9.68 3.10
CA GLU A 196 3.09 -8.90 4.27
C GLU A 196 3.28 -7.40 4.04
N HIS A 197 2.18 -6.65 4.02
CA HIS A 197 2.18 -5.20 3.79
C HIS A 197 1.88 -4.47 5.09
N SER A 198 2.77 -3.57 5.53
CA SER A 198 2.69 -2.98 6.87
C SER A 198 1.46 -2.11 7.15
N ILE A 199 0.83 -1.55 6.12
CA ILE A 199 -0.36 -0.69 6.25
C ILE A 199 -1.66 -1.48 6.01
N ALA A 200 -1.58 -2.68 5.42
CA ALA A 200 -2.74 -3.43 4.93
C ALA A 200 -3.43 -4.23 6.03
#